data_AF-A0A7J0H4F0-F1
#
_entry.id   AF-A0A7J0H4F0-F1
#
_cell.length_a   1.000
_cell.length_b   1.000
_cell.length_c   1.000
_cell.angle_alpha   90.00
_cell.angle_beta   90.00
_cell.angle_gamma   90.00
#
_symmetry.space_group_name_H-M   'P 1'
#
loop_
_entity.id
_entity.type
_entity.pdbx_description
1 polymer ?
#
loop_
_entity_poly.entity_id
_entity_poly.type
_entity_poly.pdbx_seq_one_letter_code
_entity_poly.pdbx_strand_id
1 'polypeptide(L)'
;MDSEELQSILAEQSRELAAAKATESDLDLAFRLQMQEALTASAQSPSFSAQFQLPDDEVLDPGLAGLFADEIARLERDLSDRAQAEAEIRRLQNDLSRRIHDQVFARDLSRISDEEWIKTGDHFTRPYGEGSSSSSSGAISNAEAFKLYFKGLVREDTARGVKKKTAGMGIAICDFGDDLLFEMRKPLVGGCEMSLQVAEVKALIVGLEVAVSLGIRRIAIFCDDETVFQYVSRIA
;
A
#
# COMPACT_ATOMS: atom_id res chain seq x y z
N MET A 1 6.59 16.23 -10.50
CA MET A 1 5.91 16.49 -9.22
C MET A 1 6.40 15.45 -8.27
N ASP A 2 7.19 15.89 -7.30
CA ASP A 2 7.84 15.01 -6.34
C ASP A 2 6.87 14.69 -5.20
N SER A 3 7.00 13.51 -4.58
CA SER A 3 6.03 13.06 -3.57
C SER A 3 5.99 13.98 -2.34
N GLU A 4 7.10 14.66 -2.04
CA GLU A 4 7.19 15.65 -0.96
C GLU A 4 6.51 16.98 -1.31
N GLU A 5 6.60 17.40 -2.57
CA GLU A 5 5.93 18.60 -3.08
C GLU A 5 4.40 18.44 -2.98
N LEU A 6 3.91 17.24 -3.32
CA LEU A 6 2.49 16.90 -3.23
C LEU A 6 1.97 16.85 -1.78
N GLN A 7 2.79 16.33 -0.86
CA GLN A 7 2.48 16.34 0.59
C GLN A 7 2.44 17.76 1.15
N SER A 8 3.38 18.62 0.74
CA SER A 8 3.40 20.03 1.14
C SER A 8 2.14 20.76 0.70
N ILE A 9 1.70 20.54 -0.55
CA ILE A 9 0.49 21.16 -1.11
C ILE A 9 -0.76 20.69 -0.35
N LEU A 10 -0.88 19.40 -0.06
CA LEU A 10 -2.03 18.86 0.69
C LEU A 10 -2.10 19.40 2.13
N ALA A 11 -0.96 19.48 2.81
CA ALA A 11 -0.88 20.04 4.16
C ALA A 11 -1.22 21.54 4.20
N GLU A 12 -0.87 22.27 3.13
CA GLU A 12 -1.25 23.67 2.98
C GLU A 12 -2.75 23.83 2.72
N GLN A 13 -3.31 23.04 1.81
CA GLN A 13 -4.75 23.02 1.51
C GLN A 13 -5.59 22.64 2.74
N SER A 14 -5.17 21.66 3.55
CA SER A 14 -5.90 21.25 4.76
C SER A 14 -5.92 22.36 5.81
N ARG A 15 -4.81 23.07 5.98
CA ARG A 15 -4.69 24.22 6.88
C ARG A 15 -5.55 25.40 6.43
N GLU A 16 -5.56 25.72 5.13
CA GLU A 16 -6.40 26.78 4.57
C GLU A 16 -7.90 26.49 4.77
N LEU A 17 -8.32 25.24 4.53
CA LEU A 17 -9.71 24.82 4.70
C LEU A 17 -10.13 24.86 6.19
N ALA A 18 -9.24 24.45 7.10
CA ALA A 18 -9.46 24.58 8.54
C ALA A 18 -9.57 26.04 9.00
N ALA A 19 -8.75 26.93 8.44
CA ALA A 19 -8.81 28.36 8.71
C ALA A 19 -10.12 28.97 8.19
N ALA A 20 -10.54 28.65 6.97
CA ALA A 20 -11.81 29.10 6.39
C ALA A 20 -13.01 28.67 7.26
N LYS A 21 -13.03 27.40 7.69
CA LYS A 21 -14.07 26.87 8.59
C LYS A 21 -14.08 27.57 9.96
N ALA A 22 -12.92 27.93 10.50
CA ALA A 22 -12.83 28.70 11.73
C ALA A 22 -13.38 30.12 11.54
N THR A 23 -13.07 30.78 10.42
CA THR A 23 -13.60 32.12 10.12
C THR A 23 -15.12 32.13 9.97
N GLU A 24 -15.72 31.10 9.36
CA GLU A 24 -17.17 30.98 9.25
C GLU A 24 -17.84 30.84 10.63
N SER A 25 -17.28 30.00 11.51
CA SER A 25 -17.74 29.85 12.90
C SER A 25 -17.64 31.16 13.70
N ASP A 26 -16.57 31.94 13.48
CA ASP A 26 -16.37 33.22 14.15
C ASP A 26 -17.36 34.30 13.65
N LEU A 27 -17.68 34.33 12.35
CA LEU A 27 -18.71 35.20 11.79
C LEU A 27 -20.09 34.89 12.38
N ASP A 28 -20.40 33.61 12.52
CA ASP A 28 -21.68 33.14 13.05
C ASP A 28 -21.83 33.44 14.56
N LEU A 29 -20.72 33.38 15.30
CA LEU A 29 -20.65 33.83 16.70
C LEU A 29 -20.79 35.35 16.82
N ALA A 30 -20.09 36.12 15.97
CA ALA A 30 -20.17 37.58 15.96
C ALA A 30 -21.60 38.07 15.65
N PHE A 31 -22.27 37.44 14.69
CA PHE A 31 -23.68 37.71 14.38
C PHE A 31 -24.60 37.49 15.58
N ARG A 32 -24.43 36.37 16.29
CA ARG A 32 -25.21 36.07 17.51
C ARG A 32 -24.98 37.09 18.61
N LEU A 33 -23.73 37.49 18.84
CA LEU A 33 -23.38 38.51 19.83
C LEU A 33 -24.01 39.86 19.46
N GLN A 34 -23.92 40.27 18.20
CA GLN A 34 -24.51 41.53 17.72
C GLN A 34 -26.04 41.55 17.88
N MET A 35 -26.72 40.45 17.59
CA MET A 35 -28.17 40.32 17.81
C MET A 35 -28.53 40.39 19.30
N GLN A 36 -27.74 39.76 20.16
CA GLN A 36 -27.93 39.80 21.62
C GLN A 36 -27.75 41.24 22.16
N GLU A 37 -26.73 41.96 21.68
CA GLU A 37 -26.49 43.35 22.06
C GLU A 37 -27.65 44.26 21.60
N ALA A 38 -28.12 44.10 20.36
CA ALA A 38 -29.23 44.88 19.82
C ALA A 38 -30.55 44.67 20.59
N LEU A 39 -30.86 43.43 20.99
CA LEU A 39 -32.02 43.12 21.82
C LEU A 39 -31.91 43.73 23.22
N THR A 40 -30.71 43.66 23.82
CA THR A 40 -30.43 44.24 25.14
C THR A 40 -30.55 45.77 25.11
N ALA A 41 -30.06 46.41 24.05
CA ALA A 41 -30.17 47.85 23.84
C ALA A 41 -31.62 48.30 23.60
N SER A 42 -32.40 47.50 22.85
CA SER A 42 -33.81 47.79 22.55
C SER A 42 -34.72 47.65 23.77
N ALA A 43 -34.38 46.80 24.74
CA ALA A 43 -35.11 46.68 26.01
C ALA A 43 -35.03 47.94 26.89
N GLN A 44 -34.12 48.88 26.57
CA GLN A 44 -33.88 50.10 27.34
C GLN A 44 -34.43 51.37 26.68
N SER A 45 -35.07 51.29 25.50
CA SER A 45 -35.62 52.45 24.77
C SER A 45 -37.02 52.18 24.20
N PRO A 46 -38.01 53.10 24.32
CA PRO A 46 -39.31 52.91 23.68
C PRO A 46 -39.31 53.41 22.23
N SER A 47 -39.78 52.55 21.32
CA SER A 47 -40.16 52.78 19.90
C SER A 47 -39.03 53.04 18.88
N PHE A 48 -38.85 52.18 17.88
CA PHE A 48 -39.44 52.30 16.52
C PHE A 48 -38.99 51.13 15.62
N SER A 49 -39.82 50.82 14.62
CA SER A 49 -39.69 49.72 13.66
C SER A 49 -38.60 49.97 12.60
N ALA A 50 -37.83 48.94 12.23
CA ALA A 50 -37.10 48.90 10.97
C ALA A 50 -36.99 47.47 10.43
N GLN A 51 -37.51 47.28 9.21
CA GLN A 51 -37.33 46.08 8.38
C GLN A 51 -35.88 46.06 7.83
N PHE A 52 -35.23 44.90 7.85
CA PHE A 52 -33.96 44.68 7.16
C PHE A 52 -34.07 43.41 6.29
N GLN A 53 -33.91 43.58 4.98
CA GLN A 53 -33.76 42.49 4.01
C GLN A 53 -32.26 42.22 3.83
N LEU A 54 -31.85 40.96 3.93
CA LEU A 54 -30.49 40.48 3.65
C LEU A 54 -30.29 40.33 2.13
N PRO A 55 -29.12 40.70 1.57
CA PRO A 55 -28.67 40.20 0.29
C PRO A 55 -28.04 38.82 0.46
N ASP A 56 -28.46 37.86 -0.37
CA ASP A 56 -27.81 36.56 -0.56
C ASP A 56 -26.37 36.77 -1.06
N ASP A 57 -25.38 36.36 -0.27
CA ASP A 57 -24.00 36.18 -0.70
C ASP A 57 -23.77 34.67 -0.88
N GLU A 58 -23.14 34.28 -1.99
CA GLU A 58 -22.90 32.88 -2.38
C GLU A 58 -21.99 32.18 -1.36
N VAL A 59 -22.58 31.61 -0.32
CA VAL A 59 -21.88 30.72 0.62
C VAL A 59 -21.66 29.38 -0.06
N LEU A 60 -20.40 29.00 -0.28
CA LEU A 60 -20.00 27.62 -0.57
C LEU A 60 -20.63 26.70 0.48
N ASP A 61 -21.56 25.85 0.04
CA ASP A 61 -22.34 24.95 0.89
C ASP A 61 -21.44 24.26 1.95
N PRO A 62 -21.69 24.44 3.26
CA PRO A 62 -20.92 23.81 4.34
C PRO A 62 -20.78 22.28 4.20
N GLY A 63 -21.72 21.64 3.49
CA GLY A 63 -21.64 20.23 3.12
C GLY A 63 -20.47 19.91 2.19
N LEU A 64 -20.11 20.81 1.27
CA LEU A 64 -19.05 20.60 0.29
C LEU A 64 -17.65 20.74 0.93
N ALA A 65 -17.46 21.69 1.84
CA ALA A 65 -16.22 21.86 2.59
C ALA A 65 -15.91 20.64 3.48
N GLY A 66 -16.94 20.03 4.08
CA GLY A 66 -16.81 18.78 4.83
C GLY A 66 -16.37 17.59 3.95
N LEU A 67 -16.94 17.46 2.75
CA LEU A 67 -16.57 16.41 1.80
C LEU A 67 -15.13 16.54 1.32
N PHE A 68 -14.66 17.77 1.06
CA PHE A 68 -13.26 18.01 0.69
C PHE A 68 -12.29 17.71 1.83
N ALA A 69 -12.63 18.07 3.07
CA ALA A 69 -11.81 17.72 4.23
C ALA A 69 -11.70 16.20 4.42
N ASP A 70 -12.80 15.47 4.26
CA ASP A 70 -12.81 14.01 4.32
C ASP A 70 -11.96 13.37 3.20
N GLU A 71 -12.00 13.92 1.99
CA GLU A 71 -11.21 13.44 0.86
C GLU A 71 -9.72 13.69 1.05
N ILE A 72 -9.33 14.88 1.54
CA ILE A 72 -7.94 15.21 1.87
C ILE A 72 -7.41 14.25 2.95
N ALA A 73 -8.19 14.02 4.00
CA ALA A 73 -7.81 13.10 5.08
C ALA A 73 -7.70 11.62 4.60
N ARG A 74 -8.41 11.24 3.53
CA ARG A 74 -8.24 9.93 2.89
C ARG A 74 -6.93 9.87 2.11
N LEU A 75 -6.66 10.88 1.29
CA LEU A 75 -5.43 10.94 0.48
C LEU A 75 -4.16 10.97 1.35
N GLU A 76 -4.16 11.73 2.45
CA GLU A 76 -3.03 11.74 3.39
C GLU A 76 -2.75 10.35 3.97
N ARG A 77 -3.81 9.62 4.33
CA ARG A 77 -3.71 8.25 4.83
C ARG A 77 -3.17 7.31 3.75
N ASP A 78 -3.69 7.39 2.53
CA ASP A 78 -3.26 6.56 1.41
C ASP A 78 -1.77 6.78 1.07
N LEU A 79 -1.29 8.03 1.13
CA LEU A 79 0.12 8.36 0.93
C LEU A 79 1.01 7.81 2.05
N SER A 80 0.58 7.94 3.31
CA SER A 80 1.29 7.36 4.45
C SER A 80 1.38 5.84 4.36
N ASP A 81 0.25 5.18 4.04
CA ASP A 81 0.18 3.73 3.88
C ASP A 81 1.10 3.27 2.73
N ARG A 82 1.11 4.01 1.62
CA ARG A 82 2.02 3.76 0.50
C ARG A 82 3.49 3.88 0.93
N ALA A 83 3.85 4.94 1.65
CA ALA A 83 5.22 5.14 2.11
C ALA A 83 5.68 4.01 3.05
N GLN A 84 4.81 3.56 3.96
CA GLN A 84 5.07 2.42 4.83
C GLN A 84 5.24 1.12 4.03
N ALA A 85 4.38 0.87 3.04
CA ALA A 85 4.48 -0.31 2.17
C ALA A 85 5.80 -0.31 1.38
N GLU A 86 6.20 0.83 0.82
CA GLU A 86 7.48 0.97 0.11
C GLU A 86 8.68 0.75 1.05
N ALA A 87 8.62 1.23 2.29
CA ALA A 87 9.67 1.00 3.28
C ALA A 87 9.80 -0.49 3.66
N GLU A 88 8.69 -1.20 3.85
CA GLU A 88 8.69 -2.64 4.11
C GLU A 88 9.23 -3.43 2.92
N ILE A 89 8.86 -3.08 1.68
CA ILE A 89 9.42 -3.72 0.48
C ILE A 89 10.94 -3.55 0.43
N ARG A 90 11.46 -2.34 0.70
CA ARG A 90 12.91 -2.08 0.76
C ARG A 90 13.59 -2.92 1.85
N ARG A 91 12.95 -3.05 3.00
CA ARG A 91 13.44 -3.90 4.10
C ARG A 91 13.54 -5.36 3.67
N LEU A 92 12.48 -5.90 3.07
CA LEU A 92 12.45 -7.27 2.55
C LEU A 92 13.52 -7.50 1.47
N GLN A 93 13.72 -6.53 0.59
CA GLN A 93 14.76 -6.59 -0.44
C GLN A 93 16.17 -6.63 0.15
N ASN A 94 16.44 -5.84 1.18
CA ASN A 94 17.73 -5.84 1.89
C ASN A 94 17.96 -7.15 2.65
N ASP A 95 16.93 -7.67 3.30
CA ASP A 95 16.99 -8.95 4.01
C ASP A 95 17.21 -10.11 3.03
N LEU A 96 16.53 -10.10 1.88
CA LEU A 96 16.73 -11.08 0.81
C LEU A 96 18.17 -11.02 0.27
N SER A 97 18.69 -9.82 0.02
CA SER A 97 20.06 -9.62 -0.46
C SER A 97 21.11 -10.18 0.52
N ARG A 98 20.88 -10.00 1.82
CA ARG A 98 21.72 -10.59 2.88
C ARG A 98 21.63 -12.13 2.89
N ARG A 99 20.42 -12.69 2.81
CA ARG A 99 20.23 -14.16 2.78
C ARG A 99 20.93 -14.80 1.59
N ILE A 100 20.77 -14.23 0.39
CA ILE A 100 21.45 -14.69 -0.83
C ILE A 100 22.97 -14.63 -0.65
N HIS A 101 23.47 -13.54 -0.07
CA HIS A 101 24.89 -13.39 0.20
C HIS A 101 25.42 -14.51 1.10
N ASP A 102 24.75 -14.73 2.23
CA ASP A 102 25.16 -15.70 3.24
C ASP A 102 25.08 -17.14 2.73
N GLN A 103 24.05 -17.46 1.94
CA GLN A 103 23.91 -18.77 1.33
C GLN A 103 24.99 -19.03 0.27
N VAL A 104 25.31 -18.04 -0.58
CA VAL A 104 26.43 -18.17 -1.53
C VAL A 104 27.73 -18.40 -0.78
N PHE A 105 27.97 -17.67 0.31
CA PHE A 105 29.14 -17.88 1.15
C PHE A 105 29.18 -19.28 1.76
N ALA A 106 28.08 -19.78 2.32
CA ALA A 106 28.00 -21.13 2.87
C ALA A 106 28.25 -22.22 1.82
N ARG A 107 27.77 -22.01 0.59
CA ARG A 107 28.02 -22.92 -0.55
C ARG A 107 29.49 -22.89 -0.99
N ASP A 108 30.10 -21.72 -1.03
CA ASP A 108 31.50 -21.61 -1.42
C ASP A 108 32.39 -22.23 -0.32
N LEU A 109 32.03 -22.03 0.95
CA LEU A 109 32.68 -22.67 2.09
C LEU A 109 32.60 -24.20 2.02
N SER A 110 31.45 -24.77 1.67
CA SER A 110 31.29 -26.23 1.57
C SER A 110 32.02 -26.88 0.41
N ARG A 111 32.49 -26.09 -0.56
CA ARG A 111 33.33 -26.56 -1.68
C ARG A 111 34.81 -26.63 -1.34
N ILE A 112 35.24 -25.96 -0.27
CA ILE A 112 36.64 -25.94 0.16
C ILE A 112 36.93 -27.23 0.91
N SER A 113 38.00 -27.92 0.54
CA SER A 113 38.48 -29.10 1.26
C SER A 113 39.13 -28.74 2.60
N ASP A 114 39.15 -29.67 3.56
CA ASP A 114 39.78 -29.42 4.87
C ASP A 114 41.28 -29.07 4.72
N GLU A 115 41.98 -29.67 3.75
CA GLU A 115 43.39 -29.39 3.47
C GLU A 115 43.65 -27.98 2.93
N GLU A 116 42.72 -27.44 2.14
CA GLU A 116 42.76 -26.06 1.64
C GLU A 116 42.33 -25.07 2.73
N TRP A 117 41.33 -25.44 3.53
CA TRP A 117 40.84 -24.64 4.65
C TRP A 117 41.95 -24.40 5.69
N ILE A 118 42.73 -25.42 6.05
CA ILE A 118 43.86 -25.27 6.99
C ILE A 118 44.91 -24.25 6.49
N LYS A 119 45.07 -24.10 5.17
CA LYS A 119 46.09 -23.21 4.59
C LYS A 119 45.60 -21.78 4.39
N THR A 120 44.32 -21.60 4.10
CA THR A 120 43.80 -20.31 3.58
C THR A 120 42.50 -19.86 4.25
N GLY A 121 41.93 -20.66 5.16
CA GLY A 121 40.66 -20.38 5.85
C GLY A 121 40.63 -19.06 6.61
N ASP A 122 41.74 -18.69 7.27
CA ASP A 122 41.87 -17.42 8.02
C ASP A 122 41.68 -16.16 7.14
N HIS A 123 41.84 -16.29 5.83
CA HIS A 123 41.70 -15.20 4.86
C HIS A 123 40.40 -15.30 4.04
N PHE A 124 39.59 -16.35 4.28
CA PHE A 124 38.35 -16.56 3.56
C PHE A 124 37.24 -15.67 4.11
N THR A 125 37.12 -14.48 3.52
CA THR A 125 36.13 -13.48 3.91
C THR A 125 35.33 -13.01 2.70
N ARG A 126 34.03 -12.78 2.92
CA ARG A 126 33.14 -12.19 1.92
C ARG A 126 32.34 -11.07 2.59
N PRO A 127 32.84 -9.82 2.55
CA PRO A 127 32.12 -8.70 3.15
C PRO A 127 30.82 -8.44 2.40
N TYR A 128 29.81 -7.91 3.11
CA TYR A 128 28.51 -7.49 2.57
C TYR A 128 28.38 -5.96 2.66
N GLY A 129 27.94 -5.31 1.58
CA GLY A 129 27.72 -3.85 1.53
C GLY A 129 28.77 -3.07 0.72
N GLU A 130 28.86 -1.76 0.98
CA GLU A 130 29.78 -0.82 0.30
C GLU A 130 31.25 -1.23 0.52
N GLY A 131 31.93 -1.58 -0.58
CA GLY A 131 33.30 -2.13 -0.57
C GLY A 131 33.41 -3.56 -1.13
N SER A 132 32.29 -4.22 -1.40
CA SER A 132 32.26 -5.57 -1.99
C SER A 132 32.59 -5.51 -3.49
N SER A 133 33.86 -5.68 -3.85
CA SER A 133 34.33 -5.65 -5.26
C SER A 133 34.15 -6.99 -6.01
N SER A 134 33.54 -8.00 -5.41
CA SER A 134 33.34 -9.29 -6.06
C SER A 134 32.00 -9.32 -6.83
N SER A 135 32.13 -9.29 -8.15
CA SER A 135 31.14 -9.41 -9.22
C SER A 135 30.37 -10.75 -9.25
N SER A 136 29.99 -11.25 -8.07
CA SER A 136 29.23 -12.49 -7.88
C SER A 136 27.79 -12.26 -7.40
N SER A 137 27.31 -11.01 -7.41
CA SER A 137 25.89 -10.67 -7.26
C SER A 137 25.00 -11.28 -8.36
N GLY A 138 25.60 -11.89 -9.40
CA GLY A 138 24.92 -12.62 -10.47
C GLY A 138 24.83 -14.14 -10.32
N ALA A 139 25.33 -14.74 -9.23
CA ALA A 139 25.43 -16.20 -9.13
C ALA A 139 24.44 -16.83 -8.14
N ILE A 140 23.18 -16.35 -8.13
CA ILE A 140 22.08 -17.30 -7.93
C ILE A 140 22.12 -18.17 -9.18
N SER A 141 22.77 -19.33 -9.07
CA SER A 141 22.94 -20.27 -10.16
C SER A 141 21.58 -20.52 -10.83
N ASN A 142 21.51 -20.64 -12.17
CA ASN A 142 20.27 -20.91 -12.92
C ASN A 142 19.41 -22.09 -12.41
N ALA A 143 19.93 -22.87 -11.45
CA ALA A 143 19.26 -23.97 -10.78
C ALA A 143 18.39 -23.57 -9.57
N GLU A 144 18.69 -22.47 -8.88
CA GLU A 144 17.99 -22.07 -7.66
C GLU A 144 16.99 -20.96 -8.00
N ALA A 145 15.69 -21.32 -8.06
CA ALA A 145 14.60 -20.39 -8.32
C ALA A 145 13.74 -20.23 -7.06
N PHE A 146 13.33 -19.00 -6.77
CA PHE A 146 12.31 -18.72 -5.77
C PHE A 146 11.02 -19.45 -6.14
N LYS A 147 10.17 -19.75 -5.16
CA LYS A 147 8.90 -20.45 -5.40
C LYS A 147 7.75 -19.49 -5.17
N LEU A 148 6.86 -19.33 -6.16
CA LEU A 148 5.62 -18.58 -6.03
C LEU A 148 4.46 -19.55 -5.88
N TYR A 149 3.77 -19.45 -4.75
CA TYR A 149 2.49 -20.08 -4.51
C TYR A 149 1.39 -19.01 -4.59
N PHE A 150 0.30 -19.32 -5.24
CA PHE A 150 -0.85 -18.43 -5.34
C PHE A 150 -2.15 -19.23 -5.22
N LYS A 151 -3.18 -18.62 -4.65
CA LYS A 151 -4.51 -19.22 -4.59
C LYS A 151 -5.61 -18.18 -4.62
N GLY A 152 -6.60 -18.42 -5.48
CA GLY A 152 -7.87 -17.71 -5.50
C GLY A 152 -8.94 -18.52 -4.76
N LEU A 153 -9.81 -17.84 -4.03
CA LEU A 153 -10.95 -18.44 -3.33
C LEU A 153 -12.21 -17.66 -3.67
N VAL A 154 -13.31 -18.36 -3.94
CA VAL A 154 -14.63 -17.77 -4.16
C VAL A 154 -15.62 -18.46 -3.24
N ARG A 155 -16.40 -17.66 -2.52
CA ARG A 155 -17.49 -18.11 -1.66
C ARG A 155 -18.78 -17.50 -2.17
N GLU A 156 -19.75 -18.34 -2.50
CA GLU A 156 -21.12 -17.91 -2.75
C GLU A 156 -21.87 -17.92 -1.41
N ASP A 157 -22.39 -16.75 -1.03
CA ASP A 157 -23.23 -16.58 0.15
C ASP A 157 -24.65 -16.25 -0.28
N THR A 158 -25.63 -16.89 0.37
CA THR A 158 -27.05 -16.68 0.10
C THR A 158 -27.68 -16.01 1.32
N ALA A 159 -27.68 -14.69 1.32
CA ALA A 159 -28.29 -13.91 2.39
C ALA A 159 -29.61 -13.28 1.89
N ARG A 160 -30.73 -13.54 2.59
CA ARG A 160 -32.06 -13.00 2.26
C ARG A 160 -32.50 -13.22 0.80
N GLY A 161 -32.19 -14.37 0.21
CA GLY A 161 -32.58 -14.72 -1.16
C GLY A 161 -31.77 -14.03 -2.27
N VAL A 162 -30.80 -13.18 -1.92
CA VAL A 162 -29.87 -12.57 -2.87
C VAL A 162 -28.55 -13.36 -2.83
N LYS A 163 -28.16 -13.90 -3.99
CA LYS A 163 -26.86 -14.56 -4.16
C LYS A 163 -25.76 -13.50 -4.23
N LYS A 164 -24.86 -13.49 -3.25
CA LYS A 164 -23.68 -12.63 -3.24
C LYS A 164 -22.42 -13.51 -3.32
N LYS A 165 -21.63 -13.32 -4.37
CA LYS A 165 -20.32 -13.94 -4.48
C LYS A 165 -19.27 -13.03 -3.84
N THR A 166 -18.49 -13.58 -2.92
CA THR A 166 -17.31 -12.94 -2.33
C THR A 166 -16.09 -13.70 -2.80
N ALA A 167 -15.02 -12.99 -3.17
CA ALA A 167 -13.78 -13.62 -3.59
C ALA A 167 -12.59 -13.08 -2.79
N GLY A 168 -11.52 -13.85 -2.75
CA GLY A 168 -10.27 -13.49 -2.10
C GLY A 168 -9.10 -14.14 -2.83
N MET A 169 -7.92 -13.61 -2.62
CA MET A 169 -6.67 -14.18 -3.12
C MET A 169 -5.61 -14.21 -2.03
N GLY A 170 -4.72 -15.18 -2.15
CA GLY A 170 -3.52 -15.32 -1.34
C GLY A 170 -2.30 -15.58 -2.22
N ILE A 171 -1.16 -15.05 -1.81
CA ILE A 171 0.14 -15.32 -2.43
C ILE A 171 1.18 -15.59 -1.36
N ALA A 172 2.14 -16.46 -1.66
CA ALA A 172 3.32 -16.70 -0.86
C ALA A 172 4.54 -16.86 -1.76
N ILE A 173 5.63 -16.19 -1.41
CA ILE A 173 6.93 -16.34 -2.07
C ILE A 173 7.88 -16.99 -1.07
N CYS A 174 8.47 -18.10 -1.46
CA CYS A 174 9.46 -18.83 -0.69
C CYS A 174 10.82 -18.81 -1.38
N ASP A 175 11.87 -18.95 -0.59
CA ASP A 175 13.23 -19.15 -1.07
C ASP A 175 13.43 -20.57 -1.66
N PHE A 176 14.60 -20.85 -2.25
CA PHE A 176 14.96 -22.20 -2.70
C PHE A 176 14.95 -23.22 -1.55
N GLY A 177 15.19 -22.77 -0.31
CA GLY A 177 15.14 -23.57 0.92
C GLY A 177 13.74 -23.75 1.52
N ASP A 178 12.68 -23.36 0.81
CA ASP A 178 11.28 -23.38 1.27
C ASP A 178 10.95 -22.43 2.44
N ASP A 179 11.88 -21.54 2.80
CA ASP A 179 11.63 -20.49 3.78
C ASP A 179 10.72 -19.40 3.22
N LEU A 180 9.69 -19.03 3.97
CA LEU A 180 8.76 -17.96 3.59
C LEU A 180 9.47 -16.60 3.59
N LEU A 181 9.43 -15.91 2.46
CA LEU A 181 9.96 -14.56 2.28
C LEU A 181 8.85 -13.52 2.33
N PHE A 182 7.70 -13.85 1.74
CA PHE A 182 6.58 -12.94 1.66
C PHE A 182 5.25 -13.69 1.64
N GLU A 183 4.26 -13.17 2.34
CA GLU A 183 2.88 -13.64 2.30
C GLU A 183 1.93 -12.45 2.22
N MET A 184 0.91 -12.56 1.36
CA MET A 184 -0.16 -11.58 1.30
C MET A 184 -1.51 -12.24 1.08
N ARG A 185 -2.54 -11.69 1.73
CA ARG A 185 -3.93 -12.09 1.57
C ARG A 185 -4.77 -10.84 1.31
N LYS A 186 -5.57 -10.85 0.26
CA LYS A 186 -6.38 -9.69 -0.12
C LYS A 186 -7.79 -10.12 -0.52
N PRO A 187 -8.85 -9.53 0.08
CA PRO A 187 -10.19 -9.72 -0.41
C PRO A 187 -10.35 -9.07 -1.79
N LEU A 188 -11.03 -9.76 -2.69
CA LEU A 188 -11.34 -9.25 -4.02
C LEU A 188 -12.69 -8.55 -3.96
N VAL A 189 -12.65 -7.21 -4.01
CA VAL A 189 -13.84 -6.37 -4.06
C VAL A 189 -14.17 -6.12 -5.52
N GLY A 190 -15.31 -6.64 -5.97
CA GLY A 190 -15.85 -6.45 -7.32
C GLY A 190 -17.11 -7.30 -7.50
N GLY A 191 -18.02 -6.86 -8.38
CA GLY A 191 -19.40 -7.34 -8.49
C GLY A 191 -19.59 -8.79 -8.96
N CYS A 192 -20.77 -9.06 -9.54
CA CYS A 192 -21.37 -10.39 -9.77
C CYS A 192 -20.51 -11.43 -10.53
N GLU A 193 -19.45 -11.02 -11.23
CA GLU A 193 -18.66 -11.86 -12.14
C GLU A 193 -17.30 -12.29 -11.58
N MET A 194 -17.22 -12.61 -10.28
CA MET A 194 -16.03 -13.25 -9.72
C MET A 194 -16.12 -14.78 -9.90
N SER A 195 -15.46 -15.30 -10.93
CA SER A 195 -15.21 -16.75 -11.07
C SER A 195 -13.93 -17.15 -10.34
N LEU A 196 -13.80 -18.46 -10.02
CA LEU A 196 -12.59 -18.99 -9.38
C LEU A 196 -11.33 -18.71 -10.22
N GLN A 197 -11.42 -18.93 -11.53
CA GLN A 197 -10.33 -18.67 -12.48
C GLN A 197 -9.89 -17.20 -12.45
N VAL A 198 -10.83 -16.25 -12.40
CA VAL A 198 -10.50 -14.82 -12.29
C VAL A 198 -9.77 -14.53 -10.99
N ALA A 199 -10.20 -15.11 -9.87
CA ALA A 199 -9.53 -14.93 -8.58
C ALA A 199 -8.11 -15.52 -8.58
N GLU A 200 -7.91 -16.68 -9.20
CA GLU A 200 -6.62 -17.36 -9.29
C GLU A 200 -5.65 -16.62 -10.22
N VAL A 201 -6.08 -16.23 -11.42
CA VAL A 201 -5.24 -15.46 -12.35
C VAL A 201 -4.88 -14.10 -11.73
N LYS A 202 -5.80 -13.48 -11.00
CA LYS A 202 -5.51 -12.23 -10.28
C LYS A 202 -4.49 -12.43 -9.17
N ALA A 203 -4.56 -13.56 -8.44
CA ALA A 203 -3.54 -13.94 -7.46
C ALA A 203 -2.17 -14.10 -8.13
N LEU A 204 -2.10 -14.76 -9.29
CA LEU A 204 -0.87 -14.94 -10.05
C LEU A 204 -0.26 -13.61 -10.51
N ILE A 205 -1.06 -12.73 -11.12
CA ILE A 205 -0.59 -11.41 -11.60
C ILE A 205 0.03 -10.62 -10.44
N VAL A 206 -0.69 -10.55 -9.33
CA VAL A 206 -0.25 -9.81 -8.14
C VAL A 206 0.98 -10.46 -7.50
N GLY A 207 1.06 -11.79 -7.48
CA GLY A 207 2.26 -12.50 -7.02
C GLY A 207 3.50 -12.18 -7.85
N LEU A 208 3.35 -12.10 -9.18
CA LEU A 208 4.44 -11.74 -10.09
C LEU A 208 4.83 -10.27 -9.94
N GLU A 209 3.88 -9.36 -9.78
CA GLU A 209 4.15 -7.94 -9.52
C GLU A 209 4.97 -7.75 -8.23
N VAL A 210 4.61 -8.47 -7.17
CA VAL A 210 5.38 -8.47 -5.91
C VAL A 210 6.77 -9.07 -6.12
N ALA A 211 6.89 -10.18 -6.84
CA ALA A 211 8.20 -10.78 -7.12
C ALA A 211 9.13 -9.81 -7.87
N VAL A 212 8.60 -9.09 -8.86
CA VAL A 212 9.34 -8.05 -9.59
C VAL A 212 9.73 -6.90 -8.66
N SER A 213 8.84 -6.49 -7.77
CA SER A 213 9.10 -5.41 -6.79
C SER A 213 10.19 -5.80 -5.78
N LEU A 214 10.32 -7.10 -5.46
CA LEU A 214 11.40 -7.66 -4.64
C LEU A 214 12.71 -7.86 -5.42
N GLY A 215 12.74 -7.59 -6.73
CA GLY A 215 13.91 -7.77 -7.58
C GLY A 215 14.21 -9.23 -7.95
N ILE A 216 13.23 -10.12 -7.80
CA ILE A 216 13.38 -11.54 -8.11
C ILE A 216 13.37 -11.74 -9.64
N ARG A 217 14.46 -12.28 -10.18
CA ARG A 217 14.63 -12.49 -11.64
C ARG A 217 14.21 -13.86 -12.14
N ARG A 218 14.26 -14.88 -11.27
CA ARG A 218 13.87 -16.26 -11.60
C ARG A 218 12.97 -16.80 -10.51
N ILE A 219 11.81 -17.30 -10.94
CA ILE A 219 10.78 -17.83 -10.05
C ILE A 219 10.15 -19.08 -10.68
N ALA A 220 9.93 -20.10 -9.87
CA ALA A 220 9.17 -21.29 -10.18
C ALA A 220 7.74 -21.07 -9.69
N ILE A 221 6.77 -21.19 -10.60
CA ILE A 221 5.35 -20.96 -10.30
C ILE A 221 4.70 -22.30 -9.96
N PHE A 222 4.08 -22.37 -8.78
CA PHE A 222 3.31 -23.53 -8.33
C PHE A 222 1.83 -23.22 -8.46
N CYS A 223 1.16 -23.98 -9.31
CA CYS A 223 -0.26 -23.85 -9.61
C CYS A 223 -0.94 -25.21 -9.42
N ASP A 224 -2.12 -25.22 -8.81
CA ASP A 224 -2.95 -26.41 -8.63
C ASP A 224 -4.12 -26.49 -9.62
N ASP A 225 -4.39 -25.43 -10.40
CA ASP A 225 -5.42 -25.40 -11.43
C ASP A 225 -4.81 -25.65 -12.84
N GLU A 226 -5.23 -26.74 -13.46
CA GLU A 226 -4.74 -27.15 -14.78
C GLU A 226 -5.09 -26.14 -15.89
N THR A 227 -6.23 -25.46 -15.79
CA THR A 227 -6.63 -24.46 -16.79
C THR A 227 -5.74 -23.23 -16.73
N VAL A 228 -5.42 -22.75 -15.51
CA VAL A 228 -4.48 -21.64 -15.32
C VAL A 228 -3.08 -22.03 -15.80
N PHE A 229 -2.63 -23.25 -15.52
CA PHE A 229 -1.37 -23.77 -16.02
C PHE A 229 -1.31 -23.78 -17.56
N GLN A 230 -2.37 -24.21 -18.24
CA GLN A 230 -2.44 -24.20 -19.71
C GLN A 230 -2.37 -22.79 -20.30
N TYR A 231 -3.05 -21.81 -19.69
CA TYR A 231 -3.00 -20.41 -20.14
C TYR A 231 -1.59 -19.82 -20.07
N VAL A 232 -0.85 -20.15 -19.00
CA VAL A 232 0.50 -19.62 -18.77
C VAL A 232 1.55 -20.35 -19.59
N SER A 233 1.44 -21.68 -19.72
CA SER A 233 2.45 -22.51 -20.37
C SER A 233 2.42 -22.44 -21.90
N ARG A 234 1.34 -21.94 -22.53
CA ARG A 234 1.17 -21.80 -23.99
C ARG A 234 1.81 -22.97 -24.77
N ILE A 235 1.50 -24.19 -24.36
CA ILE A 235 1.78 -25.37 -25.20
C ILE A 235 0.63 -25.45 -26.19
N ALA A 236 0.84 -24.86 -27.36
CA ALA A 236 0.05 -25.07 -28.58
C ALA A 236 0.83 -25.97 -29.53
#